data_AF-A0AAX2F0S5-F1
#
_entry.id   AF-A0AAX2F0S5-F1
#
_cell.length_a   1.000
_cell.length_b   1.000
_cell.length_c   1.000
_cell.angle_alpha   90.00
_cell.angle_beta   90.00
_cell.angle_gamma   90.00
#
_symmetry.space_group_name_H-M   'P 1'
#
loop_
_entity.id
_entity.type
_entity.pdbx_description
1 polymer ?
#
loop_
_entity_poly.entity_id
_entity_poly.type
_entity_poly.pdbx_seq_one_letter_code
_entity_poly.pdbx_strand_id
1 'polypeptide(L)'
;MVLKFKFIFFLVSFSPFVLFAQTPQLVRINPQHHFQHTVPKGNYSGLTWLGGDRYAVVSDKAAESGFFIFRILIDNVSGDIKSIENEGFLSSGTANKDEEGIAFFSKDSTLFISREADNRVVEFGMDGKLTGRELAIPSIFSTATPAYSFEALTYNAQTHRFWTTSESTLKIDGKQATATNLVQNRLRMQSFDDSLAPKEQYAYLMDTAENHPSASNFAMGVPAMIALDNGWVLILEREFLVTTSKLGSFVENKIYCVNPMASVAISQEKGLDSDSPYMHKTLVAAWKTSLGLLRQNLANYEGMCLGPRLVDGSQVIVLCADSQDQYGGVLRDWFRTIIIR
;
A
#
# COMPACT_ATOMS: atom_id res chain seq x y z
N MET A 1 -20.62 6.49 -75.35
CA MET A 1 -20.67 5.37 -74.38
C MET A 1 -19.83 5.77 -73.18
N VAL A 2 -20.46 6.26 -72.10
CA VAL A 2 -19.77 6.84 -70.93
C VAL A 2 -19.54 5.72 -69.90
N LEU A 3 -18.28 5.40 -69.62
CA LEU A 3 -17.89 4.38 -68.66
C LEU A 3 -17.95 4.95 -67.24
N LYS A 4 -18.95 4.56 -66.45
CA LYS A 4 -19.07 4.95 -65.04
C LYS A 4 -18.23 4.01 -64.17
N PHE A 5 -17.11 4.49 -63.65
CA PHE A 5 -16.39 3.82 -62.56
C PHE A 5 -17.16 3.97 -61.25
N LYS A 6 -17.63 2.86 -60.68
CA LYS A 6 -18.14 2.82 -59.30
C LYS A 6 -16.95 2.60 -58.36
N PHE A 7 -16.54 3.65 -57.65
CA PHE A 7 -15.66 3.50 -56.49
C PHE A 7 -16.49 2.97 -55.32
N ILE A 8 -16.17 1.76 -54.85
CA ILE A 8 -16.69 1.19 -53.61
C ILE A 8 -15.73 1.60 -52.50
N PHE A 9 -16.14 2.53 -51.65
CA PHE A 9 -15.43 2.84 -50.41
C PHE A 9 -15.68 1.70 -49.40
N PHE A 10 -14.66 0.90 -49.11
CA PHE A 10 -14.67 0.02 -47.93
C PHE A 10 -14.39 0.90 -46.70
N LEU A 11 -15.42 1.18 -45.92
CA LEU A 11 -15.27 1.75 -44.58
C LEU A 11 -14.80 0.63 -43.65
N VAL A 12 -13.49 0.53 -43.40
CA VAL A 12 -12.96 -0.35 -42.36
C VAL A 12 -13.26 0.32 -41.02
N SER A 13 -14.34 -0.13 -40.38
CA SER A 13 -14.62 0.16 -38.98
C SER A 13 -13.52 -0.47 -38.13
N PHE A 14 -12.54 0.33 -37.72
CA PHE A 14 -11.69 0.00 -36.58
C PHE A 14 -12.57 0.16 -35.34
N SER A 15 -13.24 -0.91 -34.92
CA SER A 15 -13.70 -1.00 -33.54
C SER A 15 -12.45 -0.95 -32.66
N PRO A 16 -12.28 0.06 -31.80
CA PRO A 16 -11.24 -0.03 -30.79
C PRO A 16 -11.57 -1.26 -29.97
N PHE A 17 -10.67 -2.25 -29.95
CA PHE A 17 -10.69 -3.26 -28.92
C PHE A 17 -10.58 -2.49 -27.61
N VAL A 18 -11.71 -2.26 -26.94
CA VAL A 18 -11.72 -1.92 -25.53
C VAL A 18 -11.19 -3.18 -24.88
N LEU A 19 -9.87 -3.20 -24.65
CA LEU A 19 -9.27 -4.14 -23.72
C LEU A 19 -9.96 -3.86 -22.40
N PHE A 20 -10.98 -4.66 -22.08
CA PHE A 20 -11.53 -4.68 -20.74
C PHE A 20 -10.34 -4.98 -19.83
N ALA A 21 -9.91 -3.99 -19.04
CA ALA A 21 -8.87 -4.19 -18.06
C ALA A 21 -9.31 -5.35 -17.16
N GLN A 22 -8.59 -6.46 -17.24
CA GLN A 22 -8.88 -7.63 -16.43
C GLN A 22 -8.36 -7.40 -15.02
N THR A 23 -9.10 -7.90 -14.03
CA THR A 23 -8.65 -7.90 -12.63
C THR A 23 -7.30 -8.62 -12.56
N PRO A 24 -6.28 -8.04 -11.90
CA PRO A 24 -5.01 -8.71 -11.70
C PRO A 24 -5.19 -10.11 -11.12
N GLN A 25 -4.54 -11.09 -11.72
CA GLN A 25 -4.58 -12.48 -11.26
C GLN A 25 -3.29 -12.84 -10.54
N LEU A 26 -3.40 -13.54 -9.42
CA LEU A 26 -2.25 -14.08 -8.73
C LEU A 26 -1.56 -15.15 -9.57
N VAL A 27 -0.27 -14.95 -9.81
CA VAL A 27 0.60 -15.96 -10.46
C VAL A 27 1.32 -16.78 -9.40
N ARG A 28 1.96 -16.12 -8.41
CA ARG A 28 2.61 -16.79 -7.28
C ARG A 28 2.83 -15.86 -6.10
N ILE A 29 2.99 -16.45 -4.93
CA ILE A 29 3.51 -15.79 -3.73
C ILE A 29 4.88 -16.43 -3.43
N ASN A 30 5.96 -15.66 -3.52
CA ASN A 30 7.31 -16.17 -3.24
C ASN A 30 7.55 -16.33 -1.74
N PRO A 31 8.56 -17.12 -1.31
CA PRO A 31 8.96 -17.22 0.09
C PRO A 31 9.27 -15.86 0.72
N GLN A 32 9.16 -15.80 2.05
CA GLN A 32 9.65 -14.65 2.81
C GLN A 32 11.15 -14.80 3.08
N HIS A 33 11.88 -13.69 3.02
CA HIS A 33 13.32 -13.63 3.24
C HIS A 33 13.67 -12.63 4.33
N HIS A 34 14.71 -12.95 5.11
CA HIS A 34 15.30 -12.06 6.11
C HIS A 34 16.80 -11.97 5.85
N PHE A 35 17.32 -10.75 5.70
CA PHE A 35 18.69 -10.49 5.29
C PHE A 35 19.50 -9.83 6.42
N GLN A 36 19.67 -10.55 7.54
CA GLN A 36 20.24 -10.02 8.79
C GLN A 36 21.61 -9.32 8.66
N HIS A 37 22.42 -9.70 7.66
CA HIS A 37 23.77 -9.15 7.48
C HIS A 37 23.80 -7.83 6.71
N THR A 38 22.77 -7.54 5.92
CA THR A 38 22.74 -6.42 4.96
C THR A 38 21.56 -5.49 5.19
N VAL A 39 20.58 -5.92 5.97
CA VAL A 39 19.46 -5.12 6.47
C VAL A 39 19.58 -5.03 8.00
N PRO A 40 19.92 -3.84 8.54
CA PRO A 40 19.90 -3.61 9.97
C PRO A 40 18.51 -3.84 10.54
N LYS A 41 18.44 -4.20 11.83
CA LYS A 41 17.17 -4.16 12.56
C LYS A 41 16.57 -2.76 12.47
N GLY A 42 15.27 -2.69 12.23
CA GLY A 42 14.58 -1.42 12.08
C GLY A 42 13.10 -1.57 12.40
N ASN A 43 12.41 -0.43 12.36
CA ASN A 43 10.96 -0.39 12.42
C ASN A 43 10.49 0.07 11.03
N TYR A 44 10.79 -0.73 10.00
CA TYR A 44 10.53 -0.36 8.62
C TYR A 44 9.03 -0.43 8.34
N SER A 45 8.46 0.64 7.79
CA SER A 45 7.05 0.70 7.43
C SER A 45 6.88 0.64 5.91
N GLY A 46 6.54 1.76 5.25
CA GLY A 46 6.32 1.82 3.81
C GLY A 46 7.60 1.72 2.96
N LEU A 47 7.41 1.27 1.71
CA LEU A 47 8.44 1.33 0.66
C LEU A 47 7.84 1.73 -0.69
N THR A 48 8.65 2.34 -1.55
CA THR A 48 8.30 2.67 -2.95
C THR A 48 9.46 2.36 -3.88
N TRP A 49 9.14 1.93 -5.10
CA TRP A 49 10.14 1.68 -6.13
C TRP A 49 10.58 2.97 -6.81
N LEU A 50 11.90 3.11 -6.97
CA LEU A 50 12.55 4.26 -7.63
C LEU A 50 13.00 3.92 -9.06
N GLY A 51 12.78 2.68 -9.50
CA GLY A 51 13.29 2.14 -10.76
C GLY A 51 14.49 1.20 -10.57
N GLY A 52 14.67 0.29 -11.53
CA GLY A 52 15.72 -0.71 -11.48
C GLY A 52 15.61 -1.59 -10.22
N ASP A 53 16.68 -1.63 -9.43
CA ASP A 53 16.76 -2.35 -8.15
C ASP A 53 16.68 -1.42 -6.93
N ARG A 54 16.34 -0.14 -7.09
CA ARG A 54 16.32 0.84 -6.01
C ARG A 54 14.93 1.11 -5.46
N TYR A 55 14.85 1.22 -4.13
CA TYR A 55 13.64 1.46 -3.37
C TYR A 55 13.92 2.50 -2.29
N ALA A 56 12.97 3.39 -2.03
CA ALA A 56 12.97 4.20 -0.81
C ALA A 56 12.12 3.49 0.24
N VAL A 57 12.59 3.45 1.48
CA VAL A 57 11.95 2.75 2.61
C VAL A 57 11.92 3.69 3.81
N VAL A 58 10.77 3.85 4.47
CA VAL A 58 10.68 4.68 5.68
C VAL A 58 10.68 3.84 6.94
N SER A 59 10.80 4.50 8.09
CA SER A 59 10.67 3.87 9.39
C SER A 59 9.84 4.76 10.31
N ASP A 60 8.86 4.16 10.98
CA ASP A 60 7.93 4.82 11.91
C ASP A 60 8.65 5.40 13.15
N LYS A 61 9.83 4.85 13.50
CA LYS A 61 10.56 5.13 14.74
C LYS A 61 12.03 5.48 14.52
N ALA A 62 12.41 5.91 13.31
CA ALA A 62 13.72 6.53 13.12
C ALA A 62 13.86 7.77 14.03
N ALA A 63 15.09 8.13 14.41
CA ALA A 63 15.29 9.31 15.26
C ALA A 63 14.91 10.61 14.53
N GLU A 64 15.17 10.66 13.23
CA GLU A 64 14.89 11.80 12.36
C GLU A 64 13.94 11.39 11.24
N SER A 65 13.17 12.34 10.74
CA SER A 65 12.28 12.20 9.59
C SER A 65 13.11 12.06 8.31
N GLY A 66 12.79 11.11 7.45
CA GLY A 66 13.55 10.82 6.23
C GLY A 66 13.25 9.44 5.66
N PHE A 67 14.19 8.89 4.90
CA PHE A 67 14.01 7.56 4.32
C PHE A 67 15.36 6.90 4.07
N PHE A 68 15.37 5.57 4.04
CA PHE A 68 16.47 4.77 3.58
C PHE A 68 16.41 4.57 2.08
N ILE A 69 17.58 4.39 1.45
CA ILE A 69 17.67 3.80 0.12
C ILE A 69 18.05 2.33 0.25
N PHE A 70 17.23 1.47 -0.32
CA PHE A 70 17.47 0.03 -0.37
C PHE A 70 17.72 -0.39 -1.81
N ARG A 71 18.68 -1.30 -1.99
CA ARG A 71 18.89 -2.03 -3.24
C ARG A 71 18.31 -3.43 -3.08
N ILE A 72 17.21 -3.73 -3.77
CA ILE A 72 16.52 -5.03 -3.74
C ILE A 72 16.67 -5.69 -5.11
N LEU A 73 17.56 -6.68 -5.18
CA LEU A 73 17.79 -7.43 -6.41
C LEU A 73 16.74 -8.55 -6.54
N ILE A 74 15.99 -8.54 -7.64
CA ILE A 74 14.91 -9.48 -7.90
C ILE A 74 15.28 -10.37 -9.10
N ASP A 75 15.04 -11.67 -8.99
CA ASP A 75 15.17 -12.58 -10.12
C ASP A 75 14.15 -12.25 -11.22
N ASN A 76 14.61 -12.03 -12.45
CA ASN A 76 13.74 -11.60 -13.54
C ASN A 76 12.84 -12.71 -14.10
N VAL A 77 12.97 -13.96 -13.65
CA VAL A 77 12.13 -15.10 -14.07
C VAL A 77 11.16 -15.52 -12.95
N SER A 78 11.67 -15.77 -11.75
CA SER A 78 10.84 -16.19 -10.62
C SER A 78 10.17 -14.99 -9.93
N GLY A 79 10.80 -13.81 -10.00
CA GLY A 79 10.44 -12.64 -9.21
C GLY A 79 10.82 -12.74 -7.74
N ASP A 80 11.60 -13.75 -7.36
CA ASP A 80 12.06 -13.92 -5.97
C ASP A 80 13.20 -12.96 -5.62
N ILE A 81 13.32 -12.61 -4.35
CA ILE A 81 14.37 -11.68 -3.87
C ILE A 81 15.69 -12.43 -3.78
N LYS A 82 16.73 -11.93 -4.44
CA LYS A 82 18.10 -12.47 -4.38
C LYS A 82 18.91 -11.88 -3.24
N SER A 83 18.82 -10.56 -3.07
CA SER A 83 19.54 -9.83 -2.02
C SER A 83 18.86 -8.49 -1.75
N ILE A 84 19.12 -7.98 -0.54
CA ILE A 84 18.75 -6.62 -0.14
C ILE A 84 19.98 -5.98 0.50
N GLU A 85 20.30 -4.75 0.12
CA GLU A 85 21.34 -3.93 0.75
C GLU A 85 20.74 -2.60 1.20
N ASN A 86 20.95 -2.21 2.46
CA ASN A 86 20.65 -0.87 2.93
C ASN A 86 21.81 0.07 2.54
N GLU A 87 21.56 1.02 1.64
CA GLU A 87 22.54 1.98 1.12
C GLU A 87 22.70 3.23 2.01
N GLY A 88 21.90 3.36 3.07
CA GLY A 88 21.98 4.46 4.03
C GLY A 88 20.67 5.24 4.19
N PHE A 89 20.65 6.10 5.20
CA PHE A 89 19.52 6.94 5.58
C PHE A 89 19.73 8.38 5.10
N LEU A 90 18.69 8.97 4.52
CA LEU A 90 18.65 10.35 4.06
C LEU A 90 17.73 11.15 4.98
N SER A 91 18.34 11.96 5.84
CA SER A 91 17.63 12.70 6.89
C SER A 91 17.22 14.10 6.46
N SER A 92 16.00 14.49 6.85
CA SER A 92 15.54 15.88 6.81
C SER A 92 16.27 16.78 7.82
N GLY A 93 16.80 16.22 8.90
CA GLY A 93 17.32 16.95 10.07
C GLY A 93 16.23 17.40 11.04
N THR A 94 15.01 16.88 10.91
CA THR A 94 13.90 17.12 11.83
C THR A 94 13.46 15.83 12.49
N ALA A 95 12.76 15.90 13.63
CA ALA A 95 12.28 14.71 14.32
C ALA A 95 11.29 13.89 13.47
N ASN A 96 11.39 12.56 13.54
CA ASN A 96 10.44 11.64 12.92
C ASN A 96 9.01 11.83 13.49
N LYS A 97 8.02 11.50 12.67
CA LYS A 97 6.60 11.84 12.87
C LYS A 97 5.68 10.65 12.56
N ASP A 98 6.13 9.45 12.89
CA ASP A 98 5.43 8.19 12.54
C ASP A 98 5.30 8.11 11.01
N GLU A 99 6.43 7.88 10.36
CA GLU A 99 6.50 7.82 8.89
C GLU A 99 6.07 6.45 8.37
N GLU A 100 4.93 6.42 7.67
CA GLU A 100 4.26 5.18 7.26
C GLU A 100 4.39 4.90 5.76
N GLY A 101 3.38 5.21 4.95
CA GLY A 101 3.43 5.09 3.50
C GLY A 101 4.38 6.10 2.84
N ILE A 102 4.99 5.66 1.75
CA ILE A 102 5.87 6.48 0.91
C ILE A 102 5.52 6.28 -0.57
N ALA A 103 5.55 7.36 -1.35
CA ALA A 103 5.29 7.32 -2.79
C ALA A 103 6.31 8.13 -3.57
N PHE A 104 6.82 7.54 -4.65
CA PHE A 104 7.72 8.22 -5.58
C PHE A 104 6.93 9.06 -6.60
N PHE A 105 7.11 10.37 -6.55
CA PHE A 105 6.52 11.32 -7.49
C PHE A 105 7.50 11.58 -8.64
N SER A 106 7.42 10.71 -9.65
CA SER A 106 8.37 10.69 -10.77
C SER A 106 8.44 12.00 -11.57
N LYS A 107 7.36 12.80 -11.61
CA LYS A 107 7.30 14.07 -12.34
C LYS A 107 8.39 15.05 -11.89
N ASP A 108 8.59 15.17 -10.57
CA ASP A 108 9.57 16.08 -9.98
C ASP A 108 10.77 15.34 -9.39
N SER A 109 10.79 13.99 -9.48
CA SER A 109 11.78 13.13 -8.84
C SER A 109 11.88 13.40 -7.34
N THR A 110 10.73 13.38 -6.66
CA THR A 110 10.60 13.59 -5.21
C THR A 110 9.86 12.43 -4.56
N LEU A 111 9.81 12.42 -3.23
CA LEU A 111 9.10 11.42 -2.44
C LEU A 111 8.06 12.11 -1.56
N PHE A 112 6.86 11.55 -1.48
CA PHE A 112 5.85 11.94 -0.50
C PHE A 112 5.78 10.87 0.59
N ILE A 113 5.74 11.29 1.85
CA ILE A 113 5.67 10.40 3.01
C ILE A 113 4.44 10.78 3.84
N SER A 114 3.60 9.80 4.18
CA SER A 114 2.52 9.97 5.14
C SER A 114 3.05 9.94 6.56
N ARG A 115 2.58 10.87 7.39
CA ARG A 115 2.96 11.05 8.78
C ARG A 115 1.75 10.91 9.66
N GLU A 116 1.71 9.84 10.44
CA GLU A 116 0.58 9.56 11.33
C GLU A 116 0.52 10.59 12.48
N ALA A 117 1.67 10.96 13.07
CA ALA A 117 1.70 11.82 14.26
C ALA A 117 1.08 13.23 14.06
N ASP A 118 1.01 13.74 12.83
CA ASP A 118 0.41 15.04 12.53
C ASP A 118 -0.60 15.05 11.37
N ASN A 119 -1.01 13.88 10.86
CA ASN A 119 -2.01 13.72 9.80
C ASN A 119 -1.67 14.47 8.50
N ARG A 120 -0.41 14.40 8.06
CA ARG A 120 0.07 15.10 6.87
C ARG A 120 0.75 14.15 5.90
N VAL A 121 0.75 14.52 4.63
CA VAL A 121 1.56 13.86 3.60
C VAL A 121 2.47 14.89 2.98
N VAL A 122 3.75 14.84 3.34
CA VAL A 122 4.71 15.91 3.02
C VAL A 122 5.78 15.42 2.06
N GLU A 123 6.33 16.36 1.29
CA GLU A 123 7.30 16.05 0.24
C GLU A 123 8.75 16.24 0.68
N PHE A 124 9.58 15.30 0.22
CA PHE A 124 11.02 15.24 0.38
C PHE A 124 11.72 15.25 -0.99
N GLY A 125 12.81 15.99 -1.09
CA GLY A 125 13.80 15.82 -2.14
C GLY A 125 14.54 14.49 -1.99
N MET A 126 15.18 14.03 -3.07
CA MET A 126 16.00 12.81 -3.06
C MET A 126 17.27 12.93 -2.19
N ASP A 127 17.57 14.11 -1.67
CA ASP A 127 18.59 14.37 -0.66
C ASP A 127 18.08 14.21 0.79
N GLY A 128 16.81 13.84 0.96
CA GLY A 128 16.16 13.69 2.26
C GLY A 128 15.58 14.98 2.83
N LYS A 129 15.69 16.12 2.14
CA LYS A 129 15.23 17.41 2.69
C LYS A 129 13.76 17.68 2.36
N LEU A 130 13.04 18.21 3.34
CA LEU A 130 11.67 18.68 3.16
C LEU A 130 11.64 19.80 2.13
N THR A 131 10.77 19.71 1.14
CA THR A 131 10.60 20.77 0.12
C THR A 131 9.64 21.87 0.61
N GLY A 132 8.81 21.55 1.60
CA GLY A 132 7.72 22.39 2.08
C GLY A 132 6.40 22.20 1.32
N ARG A 133 6.36 21.38 0.26
CA ARG A 133 5.10 20.96 -0.37
C ARG A 133 4.46 19.81 0.39
N GLU A 134 3.13 19.74 0.30
CA GLU A 134 2.33 18.68 0.91
C GLU A 134 1.04 18.47 0.13
N LEU A 135 0.42 17.29 0.30
CA LEU A 135 -0.93 17.05 -0.20
C LEU A 135 -1.93 17.91 0.60
N ALA A 136 -2.88 18.53 -0.09
CA ALA A 136 -3.93 19.31 0.55
C ALA A 136 -5.00 18.38 1.17
N ILE A 137 -4.66 17.78 2.32
CA ILE A 137 -5.49 16.79 3.01
C ILE A 137 -6.87 17.37 3.37
N PRO A 138 -7.98 16.73 2.95
CA PRO A 138 -9.32 17.15 3.35
C PRO A 138 -9.52 17.12 4.87
N SER A 139 -10.23 18.13 5.40
CA SER A 139 -10.41 18.32 6.84
C SER A 139 -11.08 17.14 7.56
N ILE A 140 -11.82 16.28 6.85
CA ILE A 140 -12.44 15.09 7.44
C ILE A 140 -11.40 14.15 8.09
N PHE A 141 -10.18 14.08 7.55
CA PHE A 141 -9.09 13.27 8.11
C PHE A 141 -8.54 13.82 9.43
N SER A 142 -8.83 15.07 9.80
CA SER A 142 -8.50 15.60 11.13
C SER A 142 -9.23 14.88 12.27
N THR A 143 -10.25 14.08 11.95
CA THR A 143 -10.99 13.27 12.92
C THR A 143 -10.36 11.91 13.18
N ALA A 144 -9.25 11.57 12.52
CA ALA A 144 -8.48 10.36 12.76
C ALA A 144 -8.05 10.25 14.23
N THR A 145 -7.94 9.02 14.71
CA THR A 145 -7.35 8.74 16.02
C THR A 145 -5.82 8.80 15.91
N PRO A 146 -5.09 9.18 16.99
CA PRO A 146 -3.64 9.23 16.96
C PRO A 146 -2.92 7.90 16.67
N ALA A 147 -3.59 6.77 16.91
CA ALA A 147 -3.22 5.47 16.38
C ALA A 147 -4.29 5.13 15.34
N TYR A 148 -3.93 4.69 14.13
CA TYR A 148 -4.83 4.44 12.99
C TYR A 148 -5.16 5.65 12.10
N SER A 149 -4.25 6.62 12.03
CA SER A 149 -4.33 7.74 11.10
C SER A 149 -3.75 7.38 9.72
N PHE A 150 -2.99 8.24 9.06
CA PHE A 150 -2.51 7.97 7.70
C PHE A 150 -1.43 6.89 7.68
N GLU A 151 -1.70 5.85 6.91
CA GLU A 151 -0.83 4.69 6.72
C GLU A 151 -0.46 4.54 5.25
N ALA A 152 -1.41 4.07 4.44
CA ALA A 152 -1.14 3.70 3.06
C ALA A 152 -1.03 4.94 2.16
N LEU A 153 0.00 4.98 1.31
CA LEU A 153 0.23 6.01 0.31
C LEU A 153 0.81 5.41 -0.97
N THR A 154 0.33 5.84 -2.13
CA THR A 154 0.87 5.43 -3.44
C THR A 154 0.67 6.53 -4.47
N TYR A 155 1.49 6.53 -5.52
CA TYR A 155 1.35 7.38 -6.69
C TYR A 155 1.49 6.54 -7.96
N ASN A 156 0.72 6.87 -8.98
CA ASN A 156 0.87 6.29 -10.30
C ASN A 156 1.02 7.38 -11.38
N ALA A 157 2.13 7.34 -12.11
CA ALA A 157 2.50 8.33 -13.11
C ALA A 157 1.63 8.27 -14.38
N GLN A 158 1.04 7.12 -14.70
CA GLN A 158 0.18 6.96 -15.87
C GLN A 158 -1.21 7.58 -15.65
N THR A 159 -1.71 7.47 -14.43
CA THR A 159 -3.03 8.00 -14.04
C THR A 159 -2.96 9.40 -13.45
N HIS A 160 -1.75 9.89 -13.13
CA HIS A 160 -1.53 11.16 -12.43
C HIS A 160 -2.36 11.25 -11.15
N ARG A 161 -2.30 10.19 -10.35
CA ARG A 161 -3.05 10.10 -9.09
C ARG A 161 -2.18 9.61 -7.95
N PHE A 162 -2.22 10.35 -6.85
CA PHE A 162 -1.93 9.82 -5.52
C PHE A 162 -3.18 9.15 -4.98
N TRP A 163 -2.99 8.16 -4.12
CA TRP A 163 -4.04 7.56 -3.30
C TRP A 163 -3.55 7.36 -1.87
N THR A 164 -4.43 7.62 -0.91
CA THR A 164 -4.19 7.38 0.52
C THR A 164 -5.49 7.03 1.26
N THR A 165 -5.35 6.51 2.47
CA THR A 165 -6.44 6.24 3.41
C THR A 165 -5.89 6.30 4.84
N SER A 166 -6.78 6.47 5.81
CA SER A 166 -6.46 6.10 7.19
C SER A 166 -6.36 4.59 7.34
N GLU A 167 -5.62 4.09 8.34
CA GLU A 167 -5.49 2.64 8.61
C GLU A 167 -6.86 2.03 8.92
N SER A 168 -7.67 2.76 9.70
CA SER A 168 -8.94 2.29 10.26
C SER A 168 -10.04 3.35 10.13
N THR A 169 -11.24 2.99 10.58
CA THR A 169 -12.44 3.85 10.53
C THR A 169 -12.19 5.19 11.22
N LEU A 170 -12.47 6.29 10.53
CA LEU A 170 -12.48 7.63 11.13
C LEU A 170 -13.64 7.74 12.14
N LYS A 171 -13.48 8.58 13.17
CA LYS A 171 -14.51 8.73 14.22
C LYS A 171 -15.90 9.10 13.68
N ILE A 172 -15.94 9.88 12.60
CA ILE A 172 -17.18 10.31 11.94
C ILE A 172 -17.87 9.16 11.16
N ASP A 173 -17.12 8.13 10.78
CA ASP A 173 -17.57 7.02 9.93
C ASP A 173 -18.03 5.79 10.73
N GLY A 174 -17.74 5.77 12.03
CA GLY A 174 -18.21 4.76 12.97
C GLY A 174 -17.15 4.30 13.95
N LYS A 175 -17.31 3.07 14.44
CA LYS A 175 -16.36 2.43 15.35
C LYS A 175 -15.26 1.74 14.55
N GLN A 176 -14.07 1.70 15.12
CA GLN A 176 -12.99 0.86 14.63
C GLN A 176 -13.26 -0.61 15.01
N ALA A 177 -12.81 -1.52 14.18
CA ALA A 177 -12.80 -2.95 14.46
C ALA A 177 -11.93 -3.22 15.69
N THR A 178 -12.41 -4.10 16.56
CA THR A 178 -11.62 -4.65 17.66
C THR A 178 -11.62 -6.17 17.56
N ALA A 179 -10.81 -6.82 18.39
CA ALA A 179 -10.74 -8.27 18.47
C ALA A 179 -12.09 -8.96 18.76
N THR A 180 -13.14 -8.25 19.17
CA THR A 180 -14.40 -8.86 19.62
C THR A 180 -15.67 -8.23 19.08
N ASN A 181 -15.61 -7.01 18.54
CA ASN A 181 -16.83 -6.27 18.19
C ASN A 181 -17.42 -6.64 16.82
N LEU A 182 -16.70 -7.41 16.01
CA LEU A 182 -17.10 -7.85 14.66
C LEU A 182 -17.52 -6.71 13.74
N VAL A 183 -17.02 -5.50 13.98
CA VAL A 183 -17.26 -4.34 13.11
C VAL A 183 -16.33 -4.41 11.91
N GLN A 184 -16.86 -4.14 10.73
CA GLN A 184 -16.05 -3.90 9.54
C GLN A 184 -15.55 -2.46 9.54
N ASN A 185 -14.25 -2.28 9.31
CA ASN A 185 -13.71 -0.93 9.15
C ASN A 185 -14.25 -0.28 7.87
N ARG A 186 -14.65 1.00 7.99
CA ARG A 186 -15.18 1.83 6.92
C ARG A 186 -14.15 2.90 6.60
N LEU A 187 -13.52 2.77 5.45
CA LEU A 187 -12.39 3.59 5.04
C LEU A 187 -12.77 4.55 3.91
N ARG A 188 -12.02 5.65 3.81
CA ARG A 188 -12.12 6.65 2.76
C ARG A 188 -10.86 6.63 1.92
N MET A 189 -10.96 6.11 0.71
CA MET A 189 -9.87 6.12 -0.26
C MET A 189 -9.86 7.48 -0.95
N GLN A 190 -8.91 8.34 -0.57
CA GLN A 190 -8.78 9.71 -1.07
C GLN A 190 -7.72 9.78 -2.16
N SER A 191 -8.06 10.38 -3.29
CA SER A 191 -7.10 10.66 -4.37
C SER A 191 -6.68 12.12 -4.44
N PHE A 192 -5.51 12.37 -5.05
CA PHE A 192 -5.00 13.71 -5.37
C PHE A 192 -4.39 13.70 -6.77
N ASP A 193 -4.36 14.85 -7.45
CA ASP A 193 -3.66 14.99 -8.73
C ASP A 193 -2.25 15.58 -8.56
N ASP A 194 -1.56 15.77 -9.68
CA ASP A 194 -0.21 16.38 -9.72
C ASP A 194 -0.16 17.84 -9.21
N SER A 195 -1.31 18.49 -8.96
CA SER A 195 -1.38 19.80 -8.31
C SER A 195 -1.44 19.69 -6.78
N LEU A 196 -1.36 18.46 -6.25
CA LEU A 196 -1.46 18.11 -4.84
C LEU A 196 -2.84 18.39 -4.23
N ALA A 197 -3.84 18.70 -5.07
CA ALA A 197 -5.20 19.00 -4.67
C ALA A 197 -6.04 17.70 -4.58
N PRO A 198 -6.94 17.60 -3.60
CA PRO A 198 -7.80 16.43 -3.46
C PRO A 198 -8.76 16.32 -4.65
N LYS A 199 -9.03 15.09 -5.07
CA LYS A 199 -9.98 14.74 -6.12
C LYS A 199 -11.05 13.81 -5.60
N GLU A 200 -11.29 12.71 -6.30
CA GLU A 200 -12.33 11.76 -5.97
C GLU A 200 -11.99 11.04 -4.65
N GLN A 201 -13.04 10.78 -3.88
CA GLN A 201 -12.99 9.97 -2.66
C GLN A 201 -13.99 8.84 -2.81
N TYR A 202 -13.63 7.64 -2.34
CA TYR A 202 -14.49 6.46 -2.42
C TYR A 202 -14.58 5.75 -1.08
N ALA A 203 -15.75 5.18 -0.79
CA ALA A 203 -15.94 4.35 0.39
C ALA A 203 -15.37 2.95 0.16
N TYR A 204 -14.62 2.44 1.13
CA TYR A 204 -14.09 1.08 1.12
C TYR A 204 -14.50 0.36 2.40
N LEU A 205 -14.97 -0.88 2.27
CA LEU A 205 -15.39 -1.71 3.40
C LEU A 205 -14.43 -2.89 3.55
N MET A 206 -13.74 -2.95 4.68
CA MET A 206 -12.86 -4.07 5.01
C MET A 206 -13.65 -5.35 5.28
N ASP A 207 -12.96 -6.49 5.25
CA ASP A 207 -13.53 -7.73 5.78
C ASP A 207 -13.82 -7.60 7.28
N THR A 208 -14.64 -8.51 7.81
CA THR A 208 -14.82 -8.66 9.25
C THR A 208 -13.73 -9.59 9.79
N ALA A 209 -13.10 -9.22 10.91
CA ALA A 209 -12.22 -10.11 11.65
C ALA A 209 -12.97 -11.28 12.32
N GLU A 210 -12.23 -12.32 12.69
CA GLU A 210 -12.76 -13.36 13.57
C GLU A 210 -12.90 -12.85 15.01
N ASN A 211 -13.73 -13.52 15.82
CA ASN A 211 -13.88 -13.18 17.24
C ASN A 211 -12.73 -13.78 18.07
N HIS A 212 -11.97 -12.91 18.72
CA HIS A 212 -10.76 -13.21 19.47
C HIS A 212 -10.76 -12.59 20.88
N PRO A 213 -11.60 -13.10 21.82
CA PRO A 213 -11.75 -12.51 23.16
C PRO A 213 -10.50 -12.65 24.05
N SER A 214 -9.53 -13.45 23.66
CA SER A 214 -8.27 -13.67 24.39
C SER A 214 -7.06 -13.00 23.74
N ALA A 215 -7.27 -12.09 22.78
CA ALA A 215 -6.20 -11.29 22.20
C ALA A 215 -5.58 -10.36 23.27
N SER A 216 -4.25 -10.34 23.34
CA SER A 216 -3.50 -9.40 24.18
C SER A 216 -3.19 -8.09 23.46
N ASN A 217 -3.04 -8.16 22.14
CA ASN A 217 -2.99 -7.01 21.25
C ASN A 217 -3.69 -7.38 19.94
N PHE A 218 -4.29 -6.39 19.29
CA PHE A 218 -5.04 -6.58 18.05
C PHE A 218 -4.98 -5.31 17.21
N ALA A 219 -4.61 -5.45 15.94
CA ALA A 219 -4.70 -4.40 14.94
C ALA A 219 -5.39 -4.93 13.69
N MET A 220 -6.24 -4.12 13.09
CA MET A 220 -6.92 -4.46 11.85
C MET A 220 -7.06 -3.20 11.00
N GLY A 221 -6.56 -3.25 9.78
CA GLY A 221 -6.56 -2.07 8.92
C GLY A 221 -5.94 -2.27 7.54
N VAL A 222 -5.77 -1.15 6.85
CA VAL A 222 -5.11 -1.05 5.54
C VAL A 222 -3.76 -0.33 5.69
N PRO A 223 -2.65 -1.08 5.82
CA PRO A 223 -1.35 -0.45 5.95
C PRO A 223 -0.74 -0.04 4.61
N ALA A 224 -1.12 -0.67 3.48
CA ALA A 224 -0.50 -0.39 2.19
C ALA A 224 -1.47 -0.46 1.00
N MET A 225 -1.13 0.26 -0.07
CA MET A 225 -1.86 0.22 -1.34
C MET A 225 -0.93 0.46 -2.54
N ILE A 226 -1.38 0.04 -3.74
CA ILE A 226 -0.69 0.28 -5.01
C ILE A 226 -1.66 0.78 -6.05
N ALA A 227 -1.36 1.92 -6.68
CA ALA A 227 -2.08 2.38 -7.86
C ALA A 227 -1.47 1.79 -9.14
N LEU A 228 -2.32 1.15 -9.96
CA LEU A 228 -1.95 0.49 -11.20
C LEU A 228 -2.18 1.41 -12.41
N ASP A 229 -1.44 1.15 -13.50
CA ASP A 229 -1.49 1.97 -14.73
C ASP A 229 -2.87 1.99 -15.39
N ASN A 230 -3.70 0.98 -15.14
CA ASN A 230 -5.07 0.88 -15.65
C ASN A 230 -6.10 1.63 -14.76
N GLY A 231 -5.67 2.33 -13.71
CA GLY A 231 -6.53 3.06 -12.78
C GLY A 231 -7.11 2.22 -11.65
N TRP A 232 -6.79 0.92 -11.57
CA TRP A 232 -7.20 0.07 -10.46
C TRP A 232 -6.25 0.28 -9.27
N VAL A 233 -6.72 -0.08 -8.07
CA VAL A 233 -5.92 0.03 -6.85
C VAL A 233 -5.89 -1.34 -6.17
N LEU A 234 -4.68 -1.79 -5.81
CA LEU A 234 -4.49 -2.93 -4.92
C LEU A 234 -4.42 -2.42 -3.49
N ILE A 235 -5.12 -3.10 -2.57
CA ILE A 235 -5.27 -2.72 -1.17
C ILE A 235 -4.85 -3.91 -0.32
N LEU A 236 -3.86 -3.73 0.55
CA LEU A 236 -3.49 -4.73 1.54
C LEU A 236 -4.39 -4.54 2.76
N GLU A 237 -5.25 -5.51 3.05
CA GLU A 237 -5.91 -5.64 4.35
C GLU A 237 -5.08 -6.55 5.25
N ARG A 238 -4.95 -6.15 6.51
CA ARG A 238 -4.20 -6.86 7.54
C ARG A 238 -5.05 -7.05 8.79
N GLU A 239 -5.02 -8.26 9.33
CA GLU A 239 -5.44 -8.57 10.70
C GLU A 239 -4.23 -9.11 11.48
N PHE A 240 -3.76 -8.36 12.47
CA PHE A 240 -2.67 -8.76 13.35
C PHE A 240 -3.22 -9.07 14.74
N LEU A 241 -3.10 -10.34 15.13
CA LEU A 241 -3.46 -10.82 16.45
C LEU A 241 -2.24 -11.28 17.24
N VAL A 242 -2.11 -10.76 18.47
CA VAL A 242 -1.11 -11.21 19.44
C VAL A 242 -1.78 -11.92 20.61
N THR A 243 -1.48 -13.20 20.81
CA THR A 243 -1.99 -13.98 21.95
C THR A 243 -1.25 -13.61 23.25
N THR A 244 -1.85 -13.84 24.41
CA THR A 244 -1.20 -13.59 25.72
C THR A 244 0.10 -14.38 25.88
N SER A 245 0.15 -15.62 25.38
CA SER A 245 1.37 -16.46 25.40
C SER A 245 2.36 -16.12 24.29
N LYS A 246 2.02 -15.20 23.38
CA LYS A 246 2.69 -14.90 22.11
C LYS A 246 2.67 -16.06 21.09
N LEU A 247 2.65 -17.31 21.53
CA LEU A 247 2.47 -18.48 20.68
C LEU A 247 1.06 -18.54 20.10
N GLY A 248 0.96 -18.80 18.80
CA GLY A 248 -0.29 -18.74 18.05
C GLY A 248 -0.66 -17.33 17.59
N SER A 249 0.16 -16.32 17.89
CA SER A 249 0.01 -15.00 17.26
C SER A 249 0.16 -15.13 15.74
N PHE A 250 -0.58 -14.32 14.99
CA PHE A 250 -0.59 -14.38 13.54
C PHE A 250 -0.84 -13.03 12.90
N VAL A 251 -0.45 -12.92 11.64
CA VAL A 251 -0.89 -11.85 10.74
C VAL A 251 -1.56 -12.50 9.55
N GLU A 252 -2.83 -12.19 9.33
CA GLU A 252 -3.57 -12.53 8.13
C GLU A 252 -3.53 -11.35 7.16
N ASN A 253 -3.14 -11.63 5.92
CA ASN A 253 -2.89 -10.62 4.90
C ASN A 253 -3.74 -10.95 3.67
N LYS A 254 -4.46 -9.96 3.16
CA LYS A 254 -5.26 -10.10 1.94
C LYS A 254 -5.01 -8.90 1.04
N ILE A 255 -4.63 -9.16 -0.21
CA ILE A 255 -4.58 -8.13 -1.24
C ILE A 255 -5.89 -8.18 -2.01
N TYR A 256 -6.65 -7.11 -1.93
CA TYR A 256 -7.84 -6.85 -2.72
C TYR A 256 -7.53 -5.92 -3.89
N CYS A 257 -8.32 -6.01 -4.94
CA CYS A 257 -8.29 -5.07 -6.06
C CYS A 257 -9.65 -4.40 -6.24
N VAL A 258 -9.63 -3.08 -6.40
CA VAL A 258 -10.82 -2.24 -6.64
C VAL A 258 -10.65 -1.42 -7.91
N ASN A 259 -11.77 -1.07 -8.53
CA ASN A 259 -11.83 -0.17 -9.68
C ASN A 259 -12.59 1.11 -9.32
N PRO A 260 -11.87 2.19 -8.94
CA PRO A 260 -12.49 3.48 -8.62
C PRO A 260 -13.34 4.05 -9.76
N MET A 261 -12.93 3.86 -11.02
CA MET A 261 -13.67 4.40 -12.19
C MET A 261 -15.04 3.74 -12.41
N ALA A 262 -15.24 2.53 -11.88
CA ALA A 262 -16.52 1.83 -11.89
C ALA A 262 -17.34 2.05 -10.60
N SER A 263 -16.86 2.91 -9.70
CA SER A 263 -17.43 3.15 -8.38
C SER A 263 -18.07 4.53 -8.29
N VAL A 264 -18.87 4.76 -7.24
CA VAL A 264 -19.53 6.06 -6.99
C VAL A 264 -18.70 6.85 -5.98
N ALA A 265 -18.28 8.06 -6.37
CA ALA A 265 -17.57 8.96 -5.47
C ALA A 265 -18.47 9.41 -4.31
N ILE A 266 -17.90 9.58 -3.12
CA ILE A 266 -18.61 9.99 -1.91
C ILE A 266 -18.41 11.47 -1.58
N SER A 267 -19.33 12.02 -0.79
CA SER A 267 -19.18 13.36 -0.23
C SER A 267 -18.08 13.40 0.84
N GLN A 268 -17.31 14.48 0.84
CA GLN A 268 -16.28 14.75 1.86
C GLN A 268 -16.87 15.20 3.21
N GLU A 269 -18.17 15.55 3.26
CA GLU A 269 -18.80 16.12 4.47
C GLU A 269 -19.67 15.12 5.23
N LYS A 270 -20.26 14.14 4.54
CA LYS A 270 -21.17 13.15 5.14
C LYS A 270 -20.37 11.94 5.62
N GLY A 271 -20.52 11.57 6.90
CA GLY A 271 -20.01 10.31 7.47
C GLY A 271 -20.51 9.06 6.72
N LEU A 272 -19.71 8.00 6.71
CA LEU A 272 -20.06 6.71 6.13
C LEU A 272 -21.05 5.95 7.02
N ASP A 273 -21.99 5.26 6.38
CA ASP A 273 -23.04 4.44 6.98
C ASP A 273 -23.18 3.11 6.21
N SER A 274 -24.08 2.22 6.64
CA SER A 274 -24.29 0.92 5.98
C SER A 274 -24.71 1.03 4.51
N ASP A 275 -25.29 2.17 4.13
CA ASP A 275 -25.91 2.41 2.82
C ASP A 275 -24.98 3.19 1.90
N SER A 276 -23.77 3.50 2.36
CA SER A 276 -22.75 4.19 1.59
C SER A 276 -22.31 3.33 0.39
N PRO A 277 -21.92 3.94 -0.74
CA PRO A 277 -21.62 3.21 -1.96
C PRO A 277 -20.21 2.61 -1.91
N TYR A 278 -20.04 1.56 -1.12
CA TYR A 278 -18.77 0.86 -0.98
C TYR A 278 -18.30 0.26 -2.31
N MET A 279 -17.02 0.46 -2.64
CA MET A 279 -16.42 -0.10 -3.84
C MET A 279 -16.50 -1.63 -3.84
N HIS A 280 -16.80 -2.21 -4.99
CA HIS A 280 -16.65 -3.65 -5.18
C HIS A 280 -15.17 -4.04 -5.17
N LYS A 281 -14.79 -4.97 -4.30
CA LYS A 281 -13.42 -5.48 -4.17
C LYS A 281 -13.33 -6.94 -4.60
N THR A 282 -12.24 -7.31 -5.27
CA THR A 282 -11.94 -8.69 -5.68
C THR A 282 -10.67 -9.17 -4.99
N LEU A 283 -10.71 -10.33 -4.34
CA LEU A 283 -9.52 -10.91 -3.71
C LEU A 283 -8.50 -11.31 -4.78
N VAL A 284 -7.26 -10.86 -4.65
CA VAL A 284 -6.14 -11.22 -5.52
C VAL A 284 -5.25 -12.25 -4.83
N ALA A 285 -4.84 -12.00 -3.60
CA ALA A 285 -3.95 -12.88 -2.84
C ALA A 285 -4.32 -12.91 -1.37
N ALA A 286 -4.14 -14.05 -0.71
CA ALA A 286 -4.28 -14.18 0.73
C ALA A 286 -3.20 -15.11 1.30
N TRP A 287 -2.61 -14.75 2.44
CA TRP A 287 -1.66 -15.60 3.15
C TRP A 287 -1.64 -15.27 4.66
N LYS A 288 -1.13 -16.22 5.44
CA LYS A 288 -1.02 -16.10 6.89
C LYS A 288 0.41 -16.32 7.35
N THR A 289 0.89 -15.44 8.22
CA THR A 289 2.17 -15.58 8.92
C THR A 289 1.92 -15.81 10.40
N SER A 290 2.81 -16.51 11.10
CA SER A 290 2.53 -16.93 12.48
C SER A 290 3.76 -17.05 13.35
N LEU A 291 3.55 -16.90 14.66
CA LEU A 291 4.54 -17.18 15.67
C LEU A 291 4.15 -18.46 16.41
N GLY A 292 4.76 -19.57 16.03
CA GLY A 292 4.63 -20.87 16.68
C GLY A 292 5.97 -21.40 17.20
N LEU A 293 5.93 -22.52 17.92
CA LEU A 293 7.11 -23.14 18.52
C LEU A 293 8.18 -23.54 17.49
N LEU A 294 7.74 -24.05 16.32
CA LEU A 294 8.60 -24.54 15.24
C LEU A 294 8.63 -23.61 14.02
N ARG A 295 7.79 -22.58 14.01
CA ARG A 295 7.62 -21.66 12.88
C ARG A 295 7.57 -20.23 13.39
N GLN A 296 8.70 -19.54 13.31
CA GLN A 296 8.84 -18.14 13.70
C GLN A 296 8.88 -17.27 12.46
N ASN A 297 7.75 -17.20 11.75
CA ASN A 297 7.66 -16.52 10.46
C ASN A 297 6.68 -15.36 10.47
N LEU A 298 6.18 -14.97 11.65
CA LEU A 298 5.30 -13.83 11.85
C LEU A 298 5.90 -12.58 11.21
N ALA A 299 5.14 -11.95 10.32
CA ALA A 299 5.53 -10.78 9.56
C ALA A 299 4.34 -9.83 9.51
N ASN A 300 4.53 -8.66 10.09
CA ASN A 300 3.58 -7.56 10.08
C ASN A 300 3.80 -6.71 8.82
N TYR A 301 3.24 -7.12 7.68
CA TYR A 301 3.46 -6.40 6.42
C TYR A 301 2.80 -5.02 6.44
N GLU A 302 3.61 -3.98 6.35
CA GLU A 302 3.16 -2.57 6.35
C GLU A 302 3.55 -1.83 5.07
N GLY A 303 4.62 -2.25 4.40
CA GLY A 303 4.99 -1.71 3.10
C GLY A 303 4.59 -2.63 1.94
N MET A 304 4.06 -2.03 0.87
CA MET A 304 3.77 -2.70 -0.40
C MET A 304 3.95 -1.74 -1.59
N CYS A 305 4.75 -2.12 -2.59
CA CYS A 305 4.89 -1.34 -3.84
C CYS A 305 5.08 -2.23 -5.08
N LEU A 306 4.96 -1.63 -6.28
CA LEU A 306 5.37 -2.30 -7.51
C LEU A 306 6.89 -2.46 -7.56
N GLY A 307 7.35 -3.58 -8.10
CA GLY A 307 8.74 -3.77 -8.52
C GLY A 307 8.89 -3.83 -10.04
N PRO A 308 9.99 -4.41 -10.56
CA PRO A 308 10.16 -4.60 -11.99
C PRO A 308 9.14 -5.58 -12.58
N ARG A 309 8.93 -5.52 -13.89
CA ARG A 309 8.26 -6.59 -14.64
C ARG A 309 9.22 -7.74 -14.90
N LEU A 310 8.71 -8.97 -14.84
CA LEU A 310 9.43 -10.18 -15.19
C LEU A 310 9.58 -10.31 -16.71
N VAL A 311 10.45 -11.22 -17.16
CA VAL A 311 10.68 -11.50 -18.59
C VAL A 311 9.41 -11.92 -19.33
N ASP A 312 8.44 -12.49 -18.63
CA ASP A 312 7.15 -12.91 -19.18
C ASP A 312 6.07 -11.82 -19.11
N GLY A 313 6.43 -10.60 -18.70
CA GLY A 313 5.55 -9.44 -18.59
C GLY A 313 4.75 -9.35 -17.29
N SER A 314 4.81 -10.37 -16.43
CA SER A 314 4.13 -10.35 -15.12
C SER A 314 4.73 -9.28 -14.22
N GLN A 315 3.90 -8.72 -13.35
CA GLN A 315 4.27 -7.61 -12.47
C GLN A 315 4.68 -8.15 -11.10
N VAL A 316 5.85 -7.72 -10.61
CA VAL A 316 6.28 -7.97 -9.23
C VAL A 316 5.65 -6.95 -8.30
N ILE A 317 5.18 -7.40 -7.14
CA ILE A 317 4.85 -6.61 -5.97
C ILE A 317 5.89 -6.95 -4.89
N VAL A 318 6.48 -5.94 -4.27
CA VAL A 318 7.44 -6.09 -3.17
C VAL A 318 6.76 -5.69 -1.88
N LEU A 319 6.93 -6.49 -0.83
CA LEU A 319 6.43 -6.22 0.52
C LEU A 319 7.58 -6.19 1.52
N CYS A 320 7.47 -5.31 2.52
CA CYS A 320 8.30 -5.33 3.72
C CYS A 320 7.44 -5.34 4.97
N ALA A 321 7.95 -6.03 5.99
CA ALA A 321 7.30 -6.14 7.29
C ALA A 321 8.01 -5.29 8.31
N ASP A 322 7.20 -4.61 9.11
CA ASP A 322 7.64 -4.01 10.35
C ASP A 322 7.92 -5.12 11.38
N SER A 323 9.12 -5.06 11.95
CA SER A 323 9.59 -6.02 12.94
C SER A 323 9.66 -5.46 14.35
N GLN A 324 9.28 -4.18 14.54
CA GLN A 324 9.41 -3.45 15.79
C GLN A 324 10.84 -3.55 16.35
N ASP A 325 11.84 -3.23 15.52
CA ASP A 325 13.28 -3.35 15.82
C ASP A 325 13.68 -4.79 16.22
N GLN A 326 13.15 -5.77 15.47
CA GLN A 326 13.28 -7.20 15.76
C GLN A 326 12.84 -7.54 17.19
N TYR A 327 11.65 -7.09 17.59
CA TYR A 327 11.15 -7.12 18.96
C TYR A 327 11.46 -8.44 19.69
N GLY A 328 12.13 -8.32 20.84
CA GLY A 328 12.53 -9.44 21.69
C GLY A 328 13.54 -10.41 21.06
N GLY A 329 14.16 -10.05 19.93
CA GLY A 329 15.04 -10.93 19.14
C GLY A 329 14.29 -12.05 18.41
N VAL A 330 12.95 -11.97 18.34
CA VAL A 330 12.09 -13.02 17.77
C VAL A 330 11.52 -12.60 16.42
N LEU A 331 11.13 -11.34 16.28
CA LEU A 331 10.66 -10.80 15.01
C LEU A 331 11.84 -10.55 14.06
N ARG A 332 11.54 -10.49 12.76
CA ARG A 332 12.53 -10.29 11.71
C ARG A 332 12.00 -9.31 10.68
N ASP A 333 12.90 -8.54 10.10
CA ASP A 333 12.61 -7.64 8.97
C ASP A 333 12.35 -8.50 7.73
N TRP A 334 11.10 -8.94 7.57
CA TRP A 334 10.71 -9.85 6.51
C TRP A 334 10.43 -9.10 5.22
N PHE A 335 10.98 -9.60 4.12
CA PHE A 335 10.65 -9.15 2.77
C PHE A 335 10.04 -10.29 1.98
N ARG A 336 9.17 -9.98 1.03
CA ARG A 336 8.52 -10.97 0.16
C ARG A 336 8.17 -10.33 -1.17
N THR A 337 8.05 -11.15 -2.21
CA THR A 337 7.41 -10.74 -3.46
C THR A 337 6.15 -11.55 -3.78
N ILE A 338 5.22 -10.89 -4.44
CA ILE A 338 4.02 -11.48 -5.03
C ILE A 338 4.02 -11.14 -6.51
N ILE A 339 3.68 -12.10 -7.35
CA ILE A 339 3.64 -11.92 -8.81
C ILE A 339 2.19 -11.95 -9.26
N ILE A 340 1.80 -10.91 -9.99
CA ILE A 340 0.47 -10.78 -10.59
C ILE A 340 0.57 -10.63 -12.11
N ARG A 341 -0.51 -10.93 -12.82
CA ARG A 341 -0.63 -10.73 -14.27
C ARG A 341 -1.94 -10.05 -14.63
#